data_AF-A0A379YD88-F1
#
_entry.id   AF-A0A379YD88-F1
#
_cell.length_a   1.000
_cell.length_b   1.000
_cell.length_c   1.000
_cell.angle_alpha   90.00
_cell.angle_beta   90.00
_cell.angle_gamma   90.00
#
_symmetry.space_group_name_H-M   'P 1'
#
loop_
_entity.id
_entity.type
_entity.pdbx_description
1 polymer ?
#
loop_
_entity_poly.entity_id
_entity_poly.type
_entity_poly.pdbx_seq_one_letter_code
_entity_poly.pdbx_strand_id
1 'polypeptide(L)'
;MSYFGIDEETGLEVRVRPDLEIEASGLRTAFDLKTVTMGNVKQSALRARLHREIIERDYHLSAGMYCDVAAFDQFFWIFVNKDEHYHWIAIVEASADLLELGRLEYRKTLRDIKQAQDTGIWPEPITEEIVDDINDFDQRRMEALRVA
;
A
#
# COMPACT_ATOMS: atom_id res chain seq x y z
N MET A 1 13.51 -16.05 -0.93
CA MET A 1 12.92 -17.25 -0.28
C MET A 1 11.40 -17.04 -0.23
N SER A 2 10.58 -18.10 -0.29
CA SER A 2 9.12 -17.95 -0.12
C SER A 2 8.72 -18.47 1.26
N TYR A 3 7.82 -17.75 1.93
CA TYR A 3 7.24 -18.13 3.21
C TYR A 3 5.77 -18.45 2.99
N PHE A 4 5.30 -19.48 3.69
CA PHE A 4 3.93 -19.98 3.61
C PHE A 4 3.35 -20.02 5.01
N GLY A 5 2.07 -19.72 5.12
CA GLY A 5 1.33 -19.77 6.38
C GLY A 5 -0.12 -20.13 6.12
N ILE A 6 -0.85 -20.31 7.21
CA ILE A 6 -2.31 -20.41 7.20
C ILE A 6 -2.79 -19.27 8.09
N ASP A 7 -3.71 -18.47 7.56
CA ASP A 7 -4.36 -17.45 8.36
C ASP A 7 -5.28 -18.12 9.40
N GLU A 8 -5.05 -17.86 10.69
CA GLU A 8 -5.72 -18.57 11.79
C GLU A 8 -7.22 -18.29 11.83
N GLU A 9 -7.66 -17.10 11.40
CA GLU A 9 -9.07 -16.70 11.44
C GLU A 9 -9.86 -17.32 10.28
N THR A 10 -9.31 -17.27 9.08
CA THR A 10 -10.03 -17.66 7.85
C THR A 10 -9.70 -19.06 7.36
N GLY A 11 -8.59 -19.64 7.81
CA GLY A 11 -8.05 -20.91 7.33
C GLY A 11 -7.45 -20.83 5.91
N LEU A 12 -7.31 -19.62 5.35
CA LEU A 12 -6.74 -19.43 4.02
C LEU A 12 -5.24 -19.66 4.02
N GLU A 13 -4.75 -20.36 3.00
CA GLU A 13 -3.31 -20.45 2.74
C GLU A 13 -2.78 -19.10 2.26
N VAL A 14 -1.74 -18.61 2.94
CA VAL A 14 -1.08 -17.34 2.62
C VAL A 14 0.37 -17.58 2.23
N ARG A 15 0.90 -16.73 1.35
CA ARG A 15 2.28 -16.80 0.90
C ARG A 15 2.86 -15.41 0.70
N VAL A 16 4.07 -15.20 1.23
CA VAL A 16 4.85 -13.98 0.99
C VAL A 16 6.23 -14.33 0.43
N ARG A 17 6.81 -13.41 -0.34
CA ARG A 17 8.14 -13.57 -0.93
C ARG A 17 8.84 -12.21 -0.97
N PRO A 18 9.63 -11.84 0.05
CA PRO A 18 10.45 -10.65 0.00
C PRO A 18 11.51 -10.72 -1.08
N ASP A 19 11.79 -9.54 -1.65
CA ASP A 19 12.86 -9.34 -2.62
C ASP A 19 14.22 -9.57 -1.95
N LEU A 20 14.38 -9.04 -0.74
CA LEU A 20 15.59 -9.16 0.07
C LEU A 20 15.24 -9.32 1.55
N GLU A 21 16.05 -10.13 2.22
CA GLU A 21 16.00 -10.39 3.66
C GLU A 21 17.42 -10.25 4.20
N ILE A 22 17.56 -9.58 5.35
CA ILE A 22 18.82 -9.43 6.06
C ILE A 22 18.58 -9.75 7.53
N GLU A 23 19.42 -10.60 8.10
CA GLU A 23 19.51 -10.81 9.54
C GLU A 23 20.79 -10.16 10.05
N ALA A 24 20.64 -9.15 10.91
CA ALA A 24 21.76 -8.42 11.49
C ALA A 24 21.43 -8.01 12.93
N SER A 25 22.40 -8.14 13.83
CA SER A 25 22.24 -7.74 15.25
C SER A 25 21.04 -8.39 15.95
N GLY A 26 20.63 -9.58 15.52
CA GLY A 26 19.47 -10.29 16.05
C GLY A 26 18.11 -9.81 15.55
N LEU A 27 18.07 -8.91 14.57
CA LEU A 27 16.85 -8.45 13.90
C LEU A 27 16.77 -9.06 12.50
N ARG A 28 15.59 -9.59 12.14
CA ARG A 28 15.26 -10.04 10.79
C ARG A 28 14.50 -8.94 10.07
N THR A 29 15.10 -8.41 9.02
CA THR A 29 14.57 -7.28 8.25
C THR A 29 14.24 -7.69 6.83
N ALA A 30 13.03 -7.35 6.38
CA ALA A 30 12.63 -7.50 4.98
C ALA A 30 12.75 -6.19 4.21
N PHE A 31 13.10 -6.30 2.94
CA PHE A 31 13.16 -5.21 1.99
C PHE A 31 12.36 -5.55 0.74
N ASP A 32 11.68 -4.55 0.20
CA ASP A 32 10.96 -4.63 -1.07
C ASP A 32 11.38 -3.48 -1.99
N LEU A 33 11.71 -3.81 -3.24
CA LEU A 33 12.18 -2.85 -4.23
C LEU A 33 11.01 -2.29 -5.03
N LYS A 34 10.80 -0.97 -4.94
CA LYS A 34 9.76 -0.26 -5.70
C LYS A 34 10.39 0.69 -6.70
N THR A 35 10.17 0.41 -7.98
CA THR A 35 10.49 1.38 -9.04
C THR A 35 9.34 2.37 -9.19
N VAL A 36 9.62 3.67 -9.10
CA VAL A 36 8.62 4.73 -9.15
C VAL A 36 8.94 5.78 -10.21
N THR A 37 7.89 6.48 -10.65
CA THR A 37 7.94 7.68 -11.49
C THR A 37 7.14 8.73 -10.75
N MET A 38 7.78 9.81 -10.31
CA MET A 38 7.14 10.84 -9.51
C MET A 38 7.11 12.21 -10.19
N GLY A 39 7.80 12.36 -11.32
CA GLY A 39 7.97 13.63 -12.01
C GLY A 39 8.83 14.61 -11.20
N ASN A 40 8.78 15.89 -11.56
CA ASN A 40 9.52 16.94 -10.87
C ASN A 40 8.87 17.30 -9.52
N VAL A 41 9.12 16.48 -8.51
CA VAL A 41 8.72 16.72 -7.12
C VAL A 41 9.84 17.48 -6.40
N LYS A 42 9.51 18.62 -5.78
CA LYS A 42 10.45 19.31 -4.89
C LYS A 42 10.82 18.40 -3.72
N GLN A 43 12.07 18.41 -3.29
CA GLN A 43 12.55 17.58 -2.17
C GLN A 43 11.69 17.73 -0.89
N SER A 44 11.21 18.95 -0.60
CA SER A 44 10.34 19.21 0.56
C SER A 44 8.99 18.49 0.49
N ALA A 45 8.51 18.13 -0.70
CA ALA A 45 7.27 17.40 -0.91
C ALA A 45 7.47 15.88 -1.07
N LEU A 46 8.70 15.41 -1.24
CA LEU A 46 9.00 14.01 -1.56
C LEU A 46 8.49 13.04 -0.47
N ARG A 47 8.66 13.38 0.81
CA ARG A 47 8.16 12.57 1.92
C ARG A 47 6.64 12.38 1.86
N ALA A 48 5.90 13.46 1.64
CA ALA A 48 4.44 13.40 1.54
C ALA A 48 3.98 12.62 0.29
N ARG A 49 4.71 12.74 -0.82
CA ARG A 49 4.45 11.99 -2.05
C ARG A 49 4.71 10.49 -1.88
N LEU A 50 5.82 10.11 -1.24
CA LEU A 50 6.12 8.70 -0.92
C LEU A 50 5.09 8.11 0.04
N HIS A 51 4.67 8.86 1.06
CA HIS A 51 3.60 8.39 1.95
C HIS A 51 2.30 8.14 1.19
N ARG A 52 1.89 9.06 0.32
CA ARG A 52 0.71 8.87 -0.54
C ARG A 52 0.86 7.65 -1.44
N GLU A 53 2.02 7.47 -2.06
CA GLU A 53 2.32 6.31 -2.90
C GLU A 53 2.18 4.98 -2.13
N ILE A 54 2.63 4.95 -0.87
CA ILE A 54 2.51 3.78 0.00
C ILE A 54 1.04 3.45 0.27
N ILE A 55 0.25 4.46 0.63
CA ILE A 55 -1.17 4.28 0.98
C ILE A 55 -2.01 3.95 -0.25
N GLU A 56 -1.88 4.70 -1.35
CA GLU A 56 -2.70 4.53 -2.56
C GLU A 56 -2.43 3.20 -3.30
N ARG A 57 -1.31 2.55 -3.02
CA ARG A 57 -0.94 1.26 -3.62
C ARG A 57 -0.97 0.10 -2.62
N ASP A 58 -1.47 0.32 -1.42
CA ASP A 58 -1.57 -0.70 -0.36
C ASP A 58 -0.22 -1.37 -0.05
N TYR A 59 0.87 -0.62 -0.11
CA TYR A 59 2.18 -1.16 0.19
C TYR A 59 2.33 -1.47 1.68
N HIS A 60 1.67 -0.70 2.56
CA HIS A 60 1.62 -0.97 4.00
C HIS A 60 0.89 -2.28 4.33
N LEU A 61 -0.16 -2.62 3.58
CA LEU A 61 -0.85 -3.92 3.66
C LEU A 61 0.14 -5.06 3.39
N SER A 62 0.90 -4.97 2.30
CA SER A 62 1.95 -5.95 1.98
C SER A 62 3.02 -6.03 3.07
N ALA A 63 3.48 -4.90 3.59
CA ALA A 63 4.49 -4.88 4.66
C ALA A 63 4.01 -5.58 5.94
N GLY A 64 2.78 -5.30 6.38
CA GLY A 64 2.17 -5.97 7.54
C GLY A 64 2.07 -7.48 7.33
N MET A 65 1.60 -7.92 6.16
CA MET A 65 1.49 -9.33 5.81
C MET A 65 2.87 -10.02 5.79
N TYR A 66 3.92 -9.35 5.30
CA TYR A 66 5.27 -9.91 5.28
C TYR A 66 5.80 -10.13 6.69
N CYS A 67 5.65 -9.15 7.56
CA CYS A 67 6.07 -9.27 8.95
C CYS A 67 5.36 -10.41 9.67
N ASP A 68 4.05 -10.57 9.47
CA ASP A 68 3.27 -11.59 10.15
C ASP A 68 3.56 -13.00 9.61
N VAL A 69 3.60 -13.20 8.29
CA VAL A 69 3.75 -14.54 7.68
C VAL A 69 5.19 -15.05 7.76
N ALA A 70 6.19 -14.17 7.69
CA ALA A 70 7.60 -14.55 7.65
C ALA A 70 8.36 -14.22 8.95
N ALA A 71 7.68 -13.68 9.97
CA ALA A 71 8.24 -13.28 11.25
C ALA A 71 9.42 -12.31 11.10
N PHE A 72 9.21 -11.20 10.37
CA PHE A 72 10.16 -10.10 10.29
C PHE A 72 9.92 -9.07 11.39
N ASP A 73 11.00 -8.59 12.01
CA ASP A 73 10.97 -7.56 13.04
C ASP A 73 10.78 -6.16 12.42
N GLN A 74 11.31 -5.96 11.21
CA GLN A 74 11.29 -4.68 10.50
C GLN A 74 11.03 -4.87 9.01
N PHE A 75 10.46 -3.83 8.39
CA PHE A 75 10.20 -3.79 6.96
C PHE A 75 10.63 -2.44 6.38
N PHE A 76 11.28 -2.49 5.22
CA PHE A 76 11.70 -1.31 4.47
C PHE A 76 11.30 -1.41 3.00
N TRP A 77 10.91 -0.28 2.42
CA TRP A 77 10.86 -0.12 0.98
C TRP A 77 12.14 0.56 0.48
N ILE A 78 12.65 0.09 -0.64
CA ILE A 78 13.69 0.77 -1.42
C ILE A 78 13.01 1.36 -2.64
N PHE A 79 12.72 2.65 -2.60
CA PHE A 79 12.16 3.39 -3.73
C PHE A 79 13.28 3.85 -4.67
N VAL A 80 13.18 3.50 -5.94
CA VAL A 80 14.10 3.92 -7.00
C VAL A 80 13.33 4.72 -8.04
N ASN A 81 13.67 6.00 -8.20
CA ASN A 81 13.05 6.84 -9.21
C ASN A 81 13.70 6.65 -10.58
N LYS A 82 12.88 6.30 -11.57
CA LYS A 82 13.33 6.04 -12.94
C LYS A 82 13.13 7.22 -13.90
N ASP A 83 12.68 8.37 -13.42
CA ASP A 83 12.48 9.53 -14.29
C ASP A 83 13.81 9.96 -14.91
N GLU A 84 13.80 10.17 -16.22
CA GLU A 84 14.97 10.55 -16.99
C GLU A 84 15.58 11.84 -16.43
N HIS A 85 16.90 11.84 -16.22
CA HIS A 85 17.64 12.96 -15.64
C HIS A 85 17.26 13.34 -14.19
N TYR A 86 16.42 12.56 -13.50
CA TYR A 86 16.00 12.82 -12.13
C TYR A 86 16.00 11.55 -11.26
N HIS A 87 17.12 10.83 -11.25
CA HIS A 87 17.28 9.61 -10.47
C HIS A 87 17.57 9.89 -8.99
N TRP A 88 16.89 9.17 -8.12
CA TRP A 88 17.14 9.17 -6.68
C TRP A 88 16.69 7.85 -6.06
N ILE A 89 17.21 7.57 -4.87
CA ILE A 89 16.84 6.41 -4.07
C ILE A 89 16.39 6.88 -2.70
N ALA A 90 15.30 6.33 -2.20
CA ALA A 90 14.83 6.54 -0.82
C ALA A 90 14.60 5.19 -0.15
N ILE A 91 15.22 4.98 1.01
CA ILE A 91 14.96 3.84 1.87
C ILE A 91 13.98 4.31 2.94
N VAL A 92 12.81 3.68 3.02
CA VAL A 92 11.72 4.10 3.90
C VAL A 92 11.33 2.94 4.79
N GLU A 93 11.46 3.12 6.10
CA GLU A 93 10.99 2.16 7.10
C GLU A 93 9.47 2.23 7.25
N ALA A 94 8.82 1.07 7.38
CA ALA A 94 7.44 0.99 7.82
C ALA A 94 7.39 1.20 9.35
N SER A 95 6.72 2.26 9.81
CA SER A 95 6.54 2.48 11.25
C SER A 95 5.62 1.42 11.86
N ALA A 96 5.68 1.25 13.19
CA ALA A 96 4.81 0.34 13.91
C ALA A 96 3.31 0.60 13.62
N ASP A 97 2.88 1.87 13.63
CA ASP A 97 1.49 2.25 13.32
C ASP A 97 1.09 1.90 11.88
N LEU A 98 2.01 2.07 10.93
CA LEU A 98 1.74 1.76 9.52
C LEU A 98 1.68 0.25 9.29
N LEU A 99 2.52 -0.52 9.98
CA LEU A 99 2.45 -1.98 10.00
C LEU A 99 1.14 -2.45 10.63
N GLU A 100 0.72 -1.85 11.74
CA GLU A 100 -0.54 -2.20 12.40
C GLU A 100 -1.76 -1.89 11.51
N LEU A 101 -1.77 -0.74 10.85
CA LEU A 101 -2.79 -0.43 9.84
C LEU A 101 -2.81 -1.50 8.74
N GLY A 102 -1.64 -1.83 8.19
CA GLY A 102 -1.51 -2.86 7.17
C GLY A 102 -2.01 -4.24 7.63
N ARG A 103 -1.76 -4.61 8.89
CA ARG A 103 -2.27 -5.85 9.49
C ARG A 103 -3.78 -5.90 9.56
N LEU A 104 -4.40 -4.84 10.06
CA LEU A 104 -5.85 -4.75 10.19
C LEU A 104 -6.53 -4.82 8.82
N GLU A 105 -5.98 -4.12 7.83
CA GLU A 105 -6.52 -4.10 6.48
C GLU A 105 -6.34 -5.45 5.76
N TYR A 106 -5.16 -6.08 5.78
CA TYR A 106 -4.98 -7.36 5.09
C TYR A 106 -5.86 -8.45 5.71
N ARG A 107 -6.02 -8.48 7.04
CA ARG A 107 -6.91 -9.46 7.71
C ARG A 107 -8.37 -9.23 7.35
N LYS A 108 -8.80 -7.97 7.25
CA LYS A 108 -10.12 -7.64 6.69
C LYS A 108 -10.25 -8.19 5.27
N THR A 109 -9.26 -7.98 4.40
CA THR A 109 -9.27 -8.51 3.03
C THR A 109 -9.35 -10.04 3.00
N LEU A 110 -8.63 -10.75 3.87
CA LEU A 110 -8.72 -12.21 3.97
C LEU A 110 -10.11 -12.68 4.38
N ARG A 111 -10.76 -12.00 5.34
CA ARG A 111 -12.15 -12.30 5.72
C ARG A 111 -13.12 -12.09 4.56
N ASP A 112 -12.97 -10.97 3.84
CA ASP A 112 -13.81 -10.66 2.68
C ASP A 112 -13.63 -11.74 1.59
N ILE A 113 -12.39 -12.17 1.33
CA ILE A 113 -12.07 -13.28 0.42
C ILE A 113 -12.74 -14.58 0.88
N LYS A 114 -12.61 -14.94 2.16
CA LYS A 114 -13.18 -16.17 2.70
C LYS A 114 -14.70 -16.17 2.59
N GLN A 115 -15.35 -15.06 2.93
CA GLN A 115 -16.78 -14.87 2.79
C GLN A 115 -17.24 -15.00 1.34
N ALA A 116 -16.50 -14.40 0.40
CA ALA A 116 -16.81 -14.51 -1.02
C ALA A 116 -16.64 -15.94 -1.55
N GLN A 117 -15.62 -16.67 -1.09
CA GLN A 117 -15.46 -18.10 -1.39
C GLN A 117 -16.60 -18.96 -0.83
N ASP A 118 -17.04 -18.69 0.41
CA ASP A 118 -18.09 -19.47 1.07
C ASP A 118 -19.47 -19.25 0.48
N THR A 119 -19.76 -18.01 0.06
CA THR A 119 -21.07 -17.63 -0.49
C THR A 119 -21.15 -17.75 -2.01
N GLY A 120 -19.99 -17.78 -2.69
CA GLY A 120 -19.89 -17.67 -4.14
C GLY A 120 -20.19 -16.27 -4.69
N ILE A 121 -20.36 -15.27 -3.82
CA ILE A 121 -20.69 -13.89 -4.19
C ILE A 121 -19.44 -13.02 -4.05
N TRP A 122 -19.02 -12.40 -5.15
CA TRP A 122 -17.92 -11.44 -5.20
C TRP A 122 -18.50 -10.05 -5.41
N PRO A 123 -18.54 -9.19 -4.36
CA PRO A 123 -19.18 -7.89 -4.47
C PRO A 123 -18.50 -7.01 -5.52
N GLU A 124 -19.30 -6.29 -6.29
CA GLU A 124 -18.81 -5.27 -7.21
C GLU A 124 -18.22 -4.10 -6.42
N PRO A 125 -17.17 -3.41 -6.93
CA PRO A 125 -16.59 -2.25 -6.24
C PRO A 125 -17.56 -1.08 -6.12
N ILE A 126 -18.60 -1.06 -6.96
CA ILE A 126 -19.66 -0.05 -6.98
C ILE A 126 -20.98 -0.81 -7.00
N THR A 127 -21.77 -0.69 -5.94
CA THR A 127 -23.08 -1.36 -5.83
C THR A 127 -24.25 -0.38 -5.97
N GLU A 128 -23.97 0.90 -6.13
CA GLU A 128 -24.93 2.00 -6.17
C GLU A 128 -24.73 2.84 -7.43
N GLU A 129 -25.79 3.53 -7.87
CA GLU A 129 -25.69 4.49 -8.98
C GLU A 129 -24.84 5.69 -8.53
N ILE A 130 -23.73 5.93 -9.24
CA ILE A 130 -22.86 7.08 -8.99
C ILE A 130 -23.30 8.23 -9.90
N VAL A 131 -23.70 9.34 -9.30
CA VAL A 131 -23.82 10.63 -9.98
C VAL A 131 -22.59 11.46 -9.63
N ASP A 132 -21.81 11.82 -10.63
CA ASP A 132 -20.67 12.73 -10.46
C ASP A 132 -21.19 14.17 -10.26
N ASP A 133 -20.57 14.90 -9.34
CA ASP A 133 -20.99 16.27 -8.98
C ASP A 133 -19.78 17.21 -8.95
N ILE A 134 -20.07 18.49 -9.10
CA ILE A 134 -19.07 19.55 -9.08
C ILE A 134 -18.52 19.75 -7.66
N ASN A 135 -17.19 19.68 -7.53
CA ASN A 135 -16.53 20.03 -6.29
C ASN A 135 -16.51 21.57 -6.09
N ASP A 136 -16.03 22.02 -4.93
CA ASP A 136 -15.95 23.46 -4.59
C ASP A 136 -15.16 24.32 -5.59
N PHE A 137 -14.21 23.74 -6.33
CA PHE A 137 -13.49 24.43 -7.39
C PHE A 137 -14.36 24.61 -8.63
N ASP A 138 -15.05 23.54 -9.04
CA ASP A 138 -15.96 23.55 -10.18
C ASP A 138 -17.17 24.45 -9.94
N GLN A 139 -17.70 24.50 -8.71
CA GLN A 139 -18.76 25.46 -8.31
C GLN A 139 -18.32 26.91 -8.49
N ARG A 140 -17.11 27.27 -8.02
CA ARG A 140 -16.56 28.63 -8.17
C ARG A 140 -16.34 29.00 -9.64
N ARG A 141 -15.84 28.06 -10.43
CA ARG A 141 -15.66 28.24 -11.87
C ARG A 141 -17.00 28.44 -12.59
N MET A 142 -18.02 27.67 -12.23
CA MET A 142 -19.36 27.79 -12.80
C MET A 142 -19.97 29.16 -12.51
N GLU A 143 -19.87 29.66 -11.28
CA GLU A 143 -20.40 30.97 -10.91
C GLU A 143 -19.69 32.11 -11.64
N ALA A 144 -18.36 32.03 -11.77
CA ALA A 144 -17.58 33.01 -12.53
C ALA A 144 -17.99 33.09 -14.01
N LEU A 145 -18.39 31.96 -14.62
CA LEU A 145 -18.86 31.92 -16.00
C LEU A 145 -20.30 32.44 -16.18
N ARG A 146 -21.13 32.41 -15.14
CA ARG A 146 -22.52 32.91 -15.21
C ARG A 146 -22.60 34.44 -15.23
N VAL A 147 -21.56 35.11 -14.76
CA VAL A 147 -21.49 36.58 -14.67
C VAL A 147 -20.67 37.22 -15.79
N ALA A 148 -20.16 36.42 -16.74
CA ALA A 148 -19.38 36.85 -17.91
C ALA A 148 -20.27 37.02 -19.15
#